data_AF-A0AAV4UA76-F1
#
_entry.id   AF-A0AAV4UA76-F1
#
_cell.length_a   1.000
_cell.length_b   1.000
_cell.length_c   1.000
_cell.angle_alpha   90.00
_cell.angle_beta   90.00
_cell.angle_gamma   90.00
#
_symmetry.space_group_name_H-M   'P 1'
#
loop_
_entity.id
_entity.type
_entity.pdbx_description
1 polymer ?
#
loop_
_entity_poly.entity_id
_entity_poly.type
_entity_poly.pdbx_seq_one_letter_code
_entity_poly.pdbx_strand_id
1 'polypeptide(L)'
;MKDQIDINFIKKLIKKEIVAEWQDRWSNSTKGREVFTLLPEVKISRIQGDFFLNQVITGHGCLGAYQERFFGGSATSSCGHLSEDRIHIIYDCSQ
;
A
#
# COMPACT_ATOMS: atom_id res chain seq x y z
N MET A 1 -35.73 -3.23 35.15
CA MET A 1 -35.42 -2.81 33.78
C MET A 1 -33.96 -3.17 33.55
N LYS A 2 -33.67 -4.34 32.96
CA LYS A 2 -32.29 -4.76 32.69
C LYS A 2 -31.91 -4.09 31.38
N ASP A 3 -30.95 -3.19 31.41
CA ASP A 3 -30.35 -2.61 30.22
C ASP A 3 -29.77 -3.75 29.38
N GLN A 4 -30.51 -4.14 28.33
CA GLN A 4 -30.06 -5.15 27.42
C GLN A 4 -29.02 -4.50 26.52
N ILE A 5 -27.76 -4.72 26.88
CA ILE A 5 -26.61 -4.30 26.10
C ILE A 5 -26.81 -4.78 24.66
N ASP A 6 -26.88 -3.84 23.72
CA ASP A 6 -26.93 -4.15 22.30
C ASP A 6 -25.55 -4.66 21.87
N ILE A 7 -25.45 -5.97 21.68
CA ILE A 7 -24.24 -6.66 21.23
C ILE A 7 -23.77 -6.10 19.87
N ASN A 8 -24.68 -5.66 18.99
CA ASN A 8 -24.29 -5.07 17.71
C ASN A 8 -23.64 -3.69 17.88
N PHE A 9 -24.12 -2.91 18.86
CA PHE A 9 -23.50 -1.65 19.22
C PHE A 9 -22.06 -1.87 19.73
N ILE A 10 -21.87 -2.82 20.65
CA ILE A 10 -20.53 -3.18 21.13
C ILE A 10 -19.62 -3.64 19.99
N LYS A 11 -20.10 -4.52 19.10
CA LYS A 11 -19.31 -4.98 17.93
C LYS A 11 -18.86 -3.83 17.04
N LYS A 12 -19.72 -2.83 16.82
CA LYS A 12 -19.36 -1.63 16.03
C LYS A 12 -18.28 -0.80 16.72
N LEU A 13 -18.37 -0.61 18.03
CA LEU A 13 -17.34 0.11 18.80
C LEU A 13 -15.99 -0.61 18.74
N ILE A 14 -15.97 -1.91 18.98
CA ILE A 14 -14.74 -2.73 18.92
C ILE A 14 -14.12 -2.64 17.52
N LYS A 15 -14.93 -2.76 16.47
CA LYS A 15 -14.46 -2.66 15.08
C LYS A 15 -13.84 -1.29 14.79
N LYS A 16 -14.44 -0.21 15.30
CA LYS A 16 -13.90 1.15 15.15
C LYS A 16 -12.53 1.27 15.84
N GLU A 17 -12.40 0.75 17.05
CA GLU A 17 -11.16 0.80 17.81
C GLU A 17 -10.02 0.02 17.14
N ILE A 18 -10.32 -1.19 16.65
CA ILE A 18 -9.35 -2.02 15.92
C ILE A 18 -8.85 -1.29 14.66
N VAL A 19 -9.73 -0.62 13.91
CA VAL A 19 -9.34 0.13 12.71
C VAL A 19 -8.51 1.35 13.07
N ALA A 20 -8.87 2.08 14.14
CA ALA A 20 -8.12 3.24 14.60
C ALA A 20 -6.69 2.86 15.01
N GLU A 21 -6.55 1.80 15.81
CA GLU A 21 -5.24 1.27 16.21
C GLU A 21 -4.43 0.78 15.00
N TRP A 22 -5.07 0.13 14.03
CA TRP A 22 -4.39 -0.29 12.80
C TRP A 22 -3.90 0.92 11.99
N GLN A 23 -4.74 1.96 11.85
CA GLN A 23 -4.36 3.19 11.16
C GLN A 23 -3.22 3.91 11.86
N ASP A 24 -3.23 3.99 13.19
CA ASP A 24 -2.15 4.62 13.95
C ASP A 24 -0.81 3.93 13.69
N ARG A 25 -0.79 2.59 13.83
CA ARG A 25 0.40 1.78 13.52
C ARG A 25 0.85 1.95 12.07
N TRP A 26 -0.09 2.03 11.13
CA TRP A 26 0.24 2.21 9.72
C TRP A 26 0.83 3.59 9.43
N SER A 27 0.30 4.62 10.07
CA SER A 27 0.76 6.00 9.92
C SER A 27 2.15 6.20 10.51
N ASN A 28 2.42 5.58 11.66
CA ASN A 28 3.67 5.73 12.40
C ASN A 28 4.75 4.70 12.05
N SER A 29 4.46 3.73 11.17
CA SER A 29 5.45 2.73 10.76
C SER A 29 6.55 3.34 9.89
N THR A 30 7.80 2.92 10.10
CA THR A 30 8.91 3.18 9.17
C THR A 30 8.94 2.19 8.00
N LYS A 31 8.14 1.11 8.06
CA LYS A 31 8.11 0.09 7.01
C LYS A 31 7.06 0.42 5.95
N GLY A 32 7.32 0.00 4.71
CA GLY A 32 6.37 0.12 3.61
C GLY A 32 5.99 1.55 3.24
N ARG A 33 6.89 2.54 3.44
CA ARG A 33 6.60 3.96 3.17
C ARG A 33 6.23 4.26 1.73
N GLU A 34 6.86 3.57 0.78
CA GLU A 34 6.48 3.66 -0.64
C GLU A 34 5.07 3.13 -0.91
N VAL A 35 4.56 2.20 -0.11
CA VAL A 35 3.17 1.72 -0.24
C VAL A 35 2.21 2.67 0.48
N PHE A 36 2.64 3.28 1.58
CA PHE A 36 1.86 4.27 2.31
C PHE A 36 1.58 5.54 1.51
N THR A 37 2.50 5.97 0.67
CA THR A 37 2.25 7.11 -0.25
C THR A 37 1.11 6.82 -1.24
N LEU A 38 0.89 5.54 -1.57
CA LEU A 38 -0.20 5.11 -2.46
C LEU A 38 -1.49 4.77 -1.70
N LEU A 39 -1.36 4.13 -0.53
CA LEU A 39 -2.45 3.60 0.29
C LEU A 39 -2.26 4.05 1.75
N PRO A 40 -2.50 5.34 2.05
CA PRO A 40 -2.28 5.88 3.39
C PRO A 40 -3.35 5.42 4.39
N GLU A 41 -4.55 5.08 3.90
CA GLU A 41 -5.67 4.66 4.72
C GLU A 41 -5.83 3.14 4.76
N VAL A 42 -6.00 2.60 5.96
CA VAL A 42 -6.35 1.20 6.16
C VAL A 42 -7.81 0.97 5.79
N LYS A 43 -8.08 -0.13 5.10
CA LYS A 43 -9.44 -0.53 4.71
C LYS A 43 -9.63 -2.00 5.05
N ILE A 44 -10.79 -2.31 5.66
CA ILE A 44 -11.18 -3.71 5.95
C ILE A 44 -11.61 -4.43 4.66
N SER A 45 -12.14 -3.67 3.70
CA SER A 45 -12.46 -4.21 2.38
C SER A 45 -11.17 -4.63 1.67
N ARG A 46 -11.20 -5.81 1.06
CA ARG A 46 -10.11 -6.28 0.21
C ARG A 46 -9.92 -5.34 -0.99
N ILE A 47 -8.67 -4.96 -1.25
CA ILE A 47 -8.30 -4.34 -2.52
C ILE A 47 -8.19 -5.45 -3.57
N GLN A 48 -8.99 -5.36 -4.63
CA GLN A 48 -8.85 -6.22 -5.81
C GLN A 48 -8.01 -5.46 -6.83
N GLY A 49 -6.78 -5.93 -7.04
CA GLY A 49 -5.91 -5.42 -8.11
C GLY A 49 -5.76 -6.43 -9.23
N ASP A 50 -5.59 -5.92 -10.44
CA ASP A 50 -5.16 -6.72 -11.58
C ASP A 50 -3.66 -7.06 -11.50
N PHE A 51 -3.16 -7.80 -12.49
CA PHE A 51 -1.77 -8.22 -12.53
C PHE A 51 -0.78 -7.04 -12.44
N PHE A 52 -1.05 -5.96 -13.16
CA PHE A 52 -0.15 -4.80 -13.22
C PHE A 52 -0.24 -3.97 -11.95
N LEU A 53 -1.44 -3.73 -11.42
CA LEU A 53 -1.62 -3.00 -10.17
C LEU A 53 -0.95 -3.72 -9.01
N ASN A 54 -1.03 -5.05 -8.95
CA ASN A 54 -0.35 -5.82 -7.90
C ASN A 54 1.18 -5.69 -7.99
N GLN A 55 1.76 -5.69 -9.20
CA GLN A 55 3.19 -5.44 -9.39
C GLN A 55 3.58 -4.04 -8.94
N VAL A 56 2.81 -3.03 -9.35
CA VAL A 56 3.04 -1.63 -8.98
C VAL A 56 2.88 -1.40 -7.48
N ILE A 57 1.97 -2.07 -6.78
CA ILE A 57 1.83 -1.90 -5.32
C ILE A 57 2.96 -2.62 -4.58
N THR A 58 3.31 -3.83 -5.02
CA THR A 58 4.33 -4.66 -4.34
C THR A 58 5.75 -4.26 -4.68
N GLY A 59 5.95 -3.49 -5.76
CA GLY A 59 7.28 -3.12 -6.20
C GLY A 59 7.99 -4.21 -6.96
N HIS A 60 7.22 -5.10 -7.57
CA HIS A 60 7.71 -6.31 -8.19
C HIS A 60 7.56 -6.26 -9.70
N GLY A 61 8.09 -7.29 -10.35
CA GLY A 61 7.85 -7.57 -11.75
C GLY A 61 8.71 -6.70 -12.65
N CYS A 62 8.13 -6.07 -13.68
CA CYS A 62 8.91 -5.46 -14.75
C CYS A 62 9.59 -4.12 -14.40
N LEU A 63 9.38 -3.58 -13.19
CA LEU A 63 10.04 -2.35 -12.74
C LEU A 63 11.56 -2.50 -12.76
N GLY A 64 12.26 -1.59 -13.44
CA GLY A 64 13.72 -1.60 -13.56
C GLY A 64 14.44 -1.74 -12.22
N ALA A 65 14.00 -1.02 -11.17
CA ALA A 65 14.61 -1.13 -9.84
C ALA A 65 14.47 -2.53 -9.22
N TYR A 66 13.37 -3.24 -9.51
CA TYR A 66 13.18 -4.63 -9.07
C TYR A 66 14.01 -5.60 -9.93
N GLN A 67 14.06 -5.37 -11.23
CA GLN A 67 14.84 -6.17 -12.18
C GLN A 67 16.35 -6.11 -11.89
N GLU A 68 16.88 -4.93 -11.59
CA GLU A 68 18.27 -4.76 -11.16
C GLU A 68 18.57 -5.54 -9.88
N ARG A 69 17.73 -5.37 -8.86
CA ARG A 69 17.95 -5.98 -7.55
C ARG A 69 17.98 -7.51 -7.55
N PHE A 70 17.13 -8.16 -8.37
CA PHE A 70 16.93 -9.60 -8.29
C PHE A 70 17.40 -10.37 -9.53
N PHE A 71 17.52 -9.72 -10.69
CA PHE A 71 17.76 -10.39 -11.96
C PHE A 71 18.93 -9.80 -12.76
N GLY A 72 19.64 -8.81 -12.21
CA GLY A 72 20.76 -8.16 -12.90
C GLY A 72 20.32 -7.30 -14.10
N GLY A 73 19.05 -6.86 -14.12
CA GLY A 73 18.53 -5.92 -15.10
C GLY A 73 19.05 -4.50 -14.89
N SER A 74 18.58 -3.55 -15.71
CA SER A 74 18.88 -2.13 -15.54
C SER A 74 17.78 -1.45 -14.72
N ALA A 75 18.19 -0.60 -13.77
CA ALA A 75 17.27 0.29 -13.08
C ALA A 75 16.89 1.51 -13.92
N THR A 76 17.58 1.81 -15.02
CA THR A 76 17.29 3.00 -15.82
C THR A 76 15.94 2.88 -16.51
N SER A 77 15.07 3.88 -16.33
CA SER A 77 13.77 3.93 -17.00
C SER A 77 13.92 4.32 -18.47
N SER A 78 12.90 3.99 -19.28
CA SER A 78 12.88 4.37 -20.70
C SER A 78 12.88 5.89 -20.94
N CYS A 79 12.42 6.69 -19.99
CA CYS A 79 12.46 8.16 -20.05
C CYS A 79 13.82 8.74 -19.60
N GLY A 80 14.80 7.88 -19.29
CA GLY A 80 16.17 8.28 -18.91
C GLY A 80 16.34 8.57 -17.42
N HIS A 81 15.35 8.28 -16.58
CA HIS A 81 15.50 8.37 -15.13
C HIS A 81 16.39 7.24 -14.61
N LEU A 82 17.18 7.50 -13.57
CA LEU A 82 18.18 6.55 -13.07
C LEU A 82 17.58 5.33 -12.37
N SER A 83 16.33 5.45 -11.88
CA SER A 83 15.61 4.40 -11.16
C SER A 83 14.16 4.32 -11.62
N GLU A 84 13.81 3.25 -12.30
CA GLU A 84 12.44 2.89 -12.62
C GLU A 84 11.82 2.18 -11.42
N ASP A 85 11.49 2.98 -10.41
CA ASP A 85 10.71 2.55 -9.27
C ASP A 85 9.24 2.96 -9.39
N ARG A 86 8.46 2.52 -8.41
CA ARG A 86 7.01 2.73 -8.39
C ARG A 86 6.63 4.20 -8.34
N ILE A 87 7.36 5.00 -7.57
CA ILE A 87 7.04 6.41 -7.38
C ILE A 87 7.29 7.15 -8.69
N HIS A 88 8.44 6.89 -9.31
CA HIS A 88 8.76 7.46 -10.60
C HIS A 88 7.70 7.11 -11.65
N ILE A 89 7.37 5.83 -11.82
CA ILE A 89 6.41 5.39 -12.84
C ILE A 89 5.01 5.98 -12.63
N ILE A 90 4.58 6.18 -11.37
CA ILE A 90 3.22 6.67 -11.07
C ILE A 90 3.14 8.19 -11.12
N TYR A 91 4.14 8.90 -10.60
CA TYR A 91 4.04 10.33 -10.33
C TYR A 91 5.01 11.21 -11.14
N ASP A 92 6.18 10.69 -11.51
CA ASP A 92 7.28 11.53 -12.03
C ASP A 92 7.64 11.25 -13.49
N CYS A 93 7.18 10.13 -14.05
CA CYS A 93 7.46 9.76 -15.43
C CYS A 93 6.53 10.52 -16.40
N SER A 94 7.02 11.64 -16.93
CA SER A 94 6.42 12.28 -18.09
C SER A 94 6.76 11.45 -19.33
N GLN A 95 5.85 10.56 -19.74
CA GLN A 95 5.93 9.93 -21.06
C GLN A 95 5.91 10.99 -22.17
#